data_AF-A0A3B6VUA4-F1
#
_entry.id   AF-A0A3B6VUA4-F1
#
_cell.length_a   1.000
_cell.length_b   1.000
_cell.length_c   1.000
_cell.angle_alpha   90.00
_cell.angle_beta   90.00
_cell.angle_gamma   90.00
#
_symmetry.space_group_name_H-M   'P 1'
#
loop_
_entity.id
_entity.type
_entity.pdbx_description
1 polymer ?
#
loop_
_entity_poly.entity_id
_entity_poly.type
_entity_poly.pdbx_seq_one_letter_code
_entity_poly.pdbx_strand_id
1 'polypeptide(L)'
;MIKKILSSLIVLAIFSTSILFADMVVPASALPKQAVTFIKKIYPNAQIWKVERDGGKFDVNLSNGASIDFLTNGDWVNIDGEYNGVPFSVLPQAVANTVKKTYPQAMITSVEKEWGNYKIKLNNMMEMFISSDGSLMGQQFDD
;
A
#
# COMPACT_ATOMS: atom_id res chain seq x y z
N MET A 1 -40.05 -34.44 -48.45
CA MET A 1 -40.32 -33.31 -49.36
C MET A 1 -39.49 -32.11 -48.93
N ILE A 2 -38.87 -31.42 -49.90
CA ILE A 2 -37.97 -30.27 -49.77
C ILE A 2 -38.76 -28.95 -49.72
N LYS A 3 -38.26 -27.94 -48.97
CA LYS A 3 -38.02 -26.51 -49.35
C LYS A 3 -37.76 -25.67 -48.07
N LYS A 4 -36.55 -25.06 -47.88
CA LYS A 4 -36.05 -23.75 -48.39
C LYS A 4 -36.81 -22.55 -47.77
N ILE A 5 -36.26 -21.45 -47.20
CA ILE A 5 -34.94 -20.84 -46.93
C ILE A 5 -35.14 -19.75 -45.81
N LEU A 6 -34.05 -19.24 -45.22
CA LEU A 6 -33.71 -17.80 -44.96
C LEU A 6 -33.50 -17.31 -43.51
N SER A 7 -32.24 -16.91 -43.25
CA SER A 7 -31.74 -15.78 -42.43
C SER A 7 -32.28 -15.49 -41.03
N SER A 8 -31.42 -15.58 -40.02
CA SER A 8 -30.78 -14.36 -39.48
C SER A 8 -29.66 -14.62 -38.50
N LEU A 9 -28.61 -13.84 -38.74
CA LEU A 9 -27.41 -13.56 -37.99
C LEU A 9 -27.73 -13.10 -36.56
N ILE A 10 -27.31 -13.83 -35.52
CA ILE A 10 -26.87 -13.23 -34.24
C ILE A 10 -25.63 -14.00 -33.80
N VAL A 11 -24.48 -13.51 -34.25
CA VAL A 11 -23.18 -13.91 -33.68
C VAL A 11 -23.12 -13.30 -32.29
N LEU A 12 -23.12 -14.18 -31.30
CA LEU A 12 -23.10 -13.91 -29.88
C LEU A 12 -21.86 -13.08 -29.49
N ALA A 13 -22.08 -12.10 -28.63
CA ALA A 13 -21.19 -10.99 -28.30
C ALA A 13 -19.78 -11.40 -27.84
N ILE A 14 -18.77 -10.86 -28.53
CA ILE A 14 -17.41 -10.69 -28.00
C ILE A 14 -17.26 -9.20 -27.68
N PHE A 15 -17.51 -8.82 -26.43
CA PHE A 15 -16.97 -7.58 -25.87
C PHE A 15 -16.10 -7.97 -24.69
N SER A 16 -14.79 -7.99 -24.96
CA SER A 16 -13.72 -8.27 -24.02
C SER A 16 -13.80 -7.32 -22.83
N THR A 17 -14.20 -7.82 -21.66
CA THR A 17 -14.05 -7.09 -20.40
C THR A 17 -12.62 -7.23 -19.89
N SER A 18 -11.72 -6.40 -20.38
CA SER A 18 -10.37 -6.25 -19.81
C SER A 18 -10.07 -4.77 -19.59
N ILE A 19 -10.82 -4.13 -18.68
CA ILE A 19 -10.49 -2.80 -18.13
C ILE A 19 -10.25 -2.88 -16.62
N LEU A 20 -10.29 -4.08 -16.00
CA LEU A 20 -10.27 -4.20 -14.54
C LEU A 20 -8.87 -4.07 -13.90
N PHE A 21 -7.81 -3.82 -14.67
CA PHE A 21 -6.43 -3.82 -14.17
C PHE A 21 -5.56 -2.71 -14.79
N ALA A 22 -6.15 -1.55 -15.09
CA ALA A 22 -5.36 -0.37 -15.45
C ALA A 22 -5.23 0.54 -14.23
N ASP A 23 -4.01 1.00 -13.95
CA ASP A 23 -3.74 2.04 -12.97
C ASP A 23 -4.62 3.25 -13.29
N MET A 24 -5.50 3.59 -12.36
CA MET A 24 -6.44 4.68 -12.54
C MET A 24 -6.23 5.73 -11.46
N VAL A 25 -5.87 6.94 -11.88
CA VAL A 25 -5.92 8.11 -10.99
C VAL A 25 -7.38 8.35 -10.62
N VAL A 26 -7.68 8.38 -9.33
CA VAL A 26 -9.03 8.58 -8.77
C VAL A 26 -9.05 9.81 -7.87
N PRO A 27 -10.21 10.46 -7.68
CA PRO A 27 -10.31 11.57 -6.74
C PRO A 27 -10.03 11.11 -5.31
N ALA A 28 -9.44 11.97 -4.47
CA ALA A 28 -9.17 11.68 -3.05
C ALA A 28 -10.43 11.28 -2.26
N SER A 29 -11.62 11.71 -2.71
CA SER A 29 -12.91 11.29 -2.13
C SER A 29 -13.22 9.80 -2.32
N ALA A 30 -12.48 9.09 -3.17
CA ALA A 30 -12.59 7.64 -3.33
C ALA A 30 -11.94 6.87 -2.17
N LEU A 31 -11.08 7.52 -1.36
CA LEU A 31 -10.43 6.87 -0.23
C LEU A 31 -11.42 6.54 0.89
N PRO A 32 -11.27 5.38 1.54
CA PRO A 32 -11.99 5.08 2.78
C PRO A 32 -11.69 6.14 3.86
N LYS A 33 -12.71 6.49 4.66
CA LYS A 33 -12.56 7.46 5.77
C LYS A 33 -11.43 7.08 6.74
N GLN A 34 -11.21 5.78 6.93
CA GLN A 34 -10.12 5.26 7.74
C GLN A 34 -8.75 5.67 7.19
N ALA A 35 -8.52 5.52 5.88
CA ALA A 35 -7.27 5.92 5.23
C ALA A 35 -7.01 7.43 5.39
N VAL A 36 -8.03 8.26 5.13
CA VAL A 36 -7.93 9.73 5.30
C VAL A 36 -7.60 10.11 6.75
N THR A 37 -8.21 9.42 7.72
CA THR A 37 -7.94 9.64 9.15
C THR A 37 -6.51 9.21 9.51
N PHE A 38 -6.05 8.09 8.97
CA PHE A 38 -4.70 7.59 9.17
C PHE A 38 -3.66 8.58 8.62
N ILE A 39 -3.80 9.03 7.37
CA ILE A 39 -2.91 10.03 6.74
C ILE A 39 -2.78 11.27 7.63
N LYS A 40 -3.90 11.85 8.06
CA LYS A 40 -3.91 13.05 8.93
C LYS A 40 -3.23 12.81 10.28
N LYS A 41 -3.28 11.59 10.81
CA LYS A 41 -2.65 11.25 12.08
C LYS A 41 -1.13 11.20 11.95
N ILE A 42 -0.60 10.64 10.86
CA ILE A 42 0.85 10.39 10.72
C ILE A 42 1.59 11.51 9.98
N TYR A 43 0.92 12.18 9.03
CA TYR A 43 1.45 13.31 8.28
C TYR A 43 0.46 14.50 8.32
N PRO A 44 0.25 15.13 9.49
CA PRO A 44 -0.80 16.14 9.70
C PRO A 44 -0.69 17.39 8.81
N ASN A 45 0.52 17.70 8.36
CA ASN A 45 0.80 18.86 7.52
C ASN A 45 0.84 18.52 6.01
N ALA A 46 0.69 17.25 5.64
CA ALA A 46 0.73 16.82 4.26
C ALA A 46 -0.67 16.79 3.65
N GLN A 47 -0.76 17.19 2.38
CA GLN A 47 -1.97 17.10 1.58
C GLN A 47 -1.92 15.86 0.70
N ILE A 48 -3.09 15.29 0.37
CA ILE A 48 -3.19 14.22 -0.63
C ILE A 48 -2.91 14.85 -1.99
N TRP A 49 -1.82 14.43 -2.63
CA TRP A 49 -1.39 14.95 -3.93
C TRP A 49 -1.98 14.12 -5.08
N LYS A 50 -1.87 12.79 -4.99
CA LYS A 50 -2.37 11.86 -6.01
C LYS A 50 -2.93 10.61 -5.32
N VAL A 51 -4.02 10.06 -5.86
CA VAL A 51 -4.53 8.75 -5.49
C VAL A 51 -4.64 7.92 -6.75
N GLU A 52 -4.01 6.76 -6.76
CA GLU A 52 -4.11 5.76 -7.82
C GLU A 52 -4.78 4.49 -7.29
N ARG A 53 -5.51 3.82 -8.17
CA ARG A 53 -6.08 2.52 -7.90
C ARG A 53 -5.38 1.50 -8.78
N ASP A 54 -4.65 0.60 -8.14
CA ASP A 54 -3.90 -0.48 -8.78
C ASP A 54 -4.07 -1.76 -7.95
N GLY A 55 -4.26 -2.91 -8.59
CA GLY A 55 -4.19 -4.22 -7.94
C GLY A 55 -5.15 -4.44 -6.77
N GLY A 56 -6.26 -3.69 -6.69
CA GLY A 56 -7.18 -3.73 -5.55
C GLY A 56 -6.68 -2.96 -4.31
N LYS A 57 -5.72 -2.06 -4.48
CA LYS A 57 -5.21 -1.13 -3.47
C LYS A 57 -5.44 0.31 -3.91
N PHE A 58 -5.22 1.22 -2.99
CA PHE A 58 -5.05 2.64 -3.26
C PHE A 58 -3.60 3.01 -2.98
N ASP A 59 -2.87 3.51 -3.96
CA ASP A 59 -1.58 4.18 -3.76
C ASP A 59 -1.86 5.67 -3.56
N VAL A 60 -1.45 6.20 -2.41
CA VAL A 60 -1.65 7.60 -2.03
C VAL A 60 -0.30 8.30 -1.91
N ASN A 61 -0.04 9.23 -2.83
CA ASN A 61 1.12 10.11 -2.77
C ASN A 61 0.74 11.42 -2.07
N LEU A 62 1.60 11.88 -1.17
CA LEU A 62 1.39 13.08 -0.36
C LEU A 62 2.29 14.24 -0.81
N SER A 63 1.87 15.47 -0.47
CA SER A 63 2.58 16.70 -0.87
C SER A 63 3.99 16.83 -0.29
N ASN A 64 4.32 16.07 0.76
CA ASN A 64 5.65 15.99 1.35
C ASN A 64 6.48 14.82 0.79
N GLY A 65 6.05 14.20 -0.32
CA GLY A 65 6.77 13.09 -0.96
C GLY A 65 6.47 11.71 -0.38
N ALA A 66 5.97 11.60 0.85
CA ALA A 66 5.61 10.30 1.43
C ALA A 66 4.49 9.62 0.60
N SER A 67 4.54 8.29 0.52
CA SER A 67 3.53 7.45 -0.14
C SER A 67 2.97 6.40 0.82
N ILE A 68 1.70 6.04 0.64
CA ILE A 68 1.03 5.04 1.46
C ILE A 68 0.09 4.21 0.61
N ASP A 69 0.26 2.90 0.68
CA ASP A 69 -0.65 1.94 0.07
C ASP A 69 -1.71 1.50 1.08
N PHE A 70 -2.97 1.59 0.68
CA PHE A 70 -4.11 1.11 1.44
C PHE A 70 -4.84 -0.01 0.71
N LEU A 71 -5.33 -0.99 1.47
CA LEU A 71 -6.39 -1.89 1.02
C LEU A 71 -7.69 -1.11 0.80
N THR A 72 -8.63 -1.72 0.06
CA THR A 72 -9.94 -1.11 -0.19
C THR A 72 -10.75 -0.80 1.08
N ASN A 73 -10.46 -1.44 2.22
CA ASN A 73 -11.09 -1.15 3.51
C ASN A 73 -10.43 0.03 4.26
N GLY A 74 -9.28 0.53 3.79
CA GLY A 74 -8.53 1.63 4.40
C GLY A 74 -7.44 1.19 5.38
N ASP A 75 -7.15 -0.10 5.49
CA ASP A 75 -5.96 -0.58 6.19
C ASP A 75 -4.71 -0.34 5.34
N TRP A 76 -3.68 0.26 5.92
CA TRP A 76 -2.40 0.45 5.22
C TRP A 76 -1.64 -0.89 5.11
N VAL A 77 -0.90 -1.07 4.02
CA VAL A 77 -0.01 -2.23 3.79
C VAL A 77 1.44 -1.83 3.58
N ASN A 78 1.69 -0.66 3.00
CA ASN A 78 3.02 -0.10 2.83
C ASN A 78 3.00 1.40 3.16
N ILE A 79 4.04 1.89 3.81
CA ILE A 79 4.25 3.31 4.10
C ILE A 79 5.69 3.62 3.72
N ASP A 80 5.89 4.45 2.71
CA ASP A 80 7.18 5.07 2.44
C ASP A 80 7.17 6.51 2.95
N GLY A 81 8.00 6.78 3.95
CA GLY A 81 8.14 8.13 4.51
C GLY A 81 9.06 9.02 3.71
N GLU A 82 9.80 8.46 2.74
CA GLU A 82 10.88 9.14 2.03
C GLU A 82 11.82 9.82 3.05
N TYR A 83 12.06 11.12 2.91
CA TYR A 83 12.87 11.94 3.81
C TYR A 83 12.14 12.37 5.10
N ASN A 84 10.83 12.15 5.22
CA ASN A 84 10.05 12.53 6.41
C ASN A 84 10.14 11.47 7.52
N GLY A 85 10.47 10.22 7.13
CA GLY A 85 10.44 9.05 7.99
C GLY A 85 9.04 8.60 8.39
N VAL A 86 8.94 7.37 8.88
CA VAL A 86 7.70 6.75 9.34
C VAL A 86 7.64 6.80 10.87
N PRO A 87 6.58 7.37 11.47
CA PRO A 87 6.45 7.38 12.93
C PRO A 87 6.32 5.98 13.52
N PHE A 88 7.10 5.65 14.56
CA PHE A 88 7.02 4.35 15.26
C PHE A 88 5.61 3.98 15.75
N SER A 89 4.74 4.96 15.95
CA SER A 89 3.35 4.75 16.37
C SER A 89 2.48 4.00 15.35
N VAL A 90 2.97 3.77 14.13
CA VAL A 90 2.27 2.93 13.14
C VAL A 90 2.44 1.43 13.45
N LEU A 91 3.50 1.07 14.17
CA LEU A 91 3.85 -0.31 14.48
C LEU A 91 3.18 -0.79 15.79
N PRO A 92 2.90 -2.10 15.92
CA PRO A 92 2.64 -2.70 17.22
C PRO A 92 3.81 -2.47 18.18
N GLN A 93 3.51 -2.33 19.47
CA GLN A 93 4.51 -1.97 20.48
C GLN A 93 5.70 -2.94 20.52
N ALA A 94 5.45 -4.25 20.38
CA ALA A 94 6.50 -5.26 20.39
C ALA A 94 7.48 -5.08 19.21
N VAL A 95 6.95 -4.84 18.00
CA VAL A 95 7.74 -4.60 16.79
C VAL A 95 8.55 -3.30 16.93
N ALA A 96 7.91 -2.21 17.38
CA ALA A 96 8.59 -0.92 17.61
C ALA A 96 9.72 -1.04 18.64
N ASN A 97 9.52 -1.83 19.71
CA ASN A 97 10.54 -2.08 20.72
C ASN A 97 11.75 -2.82 20.14
N THR A 98 11.54 -3.81 19.29
CA THR A 98 12.63 -4.55 18.63
C THR A 98 13.45 -3.64 17.75
N VAL A 99 12.83 -2.79 16.92
CA VAL A 99 13.56 -1.80 16.11
C VAL A 99 14.41 -0.88 16.99
N LYS A 100 13.82 -0.29 18.04
CA LYS A 100 14.54 0.63 18.96
C LYS A 100 15.65 -0.05 19.74
N LYS A 101 15.48 -1.32 20.11
CA LYS A 101 16.51 -2.09 20.83
C LYS A 101 17.70 -2.40 19.92
N THR A 102 17.43 -2.77 18.67
CA THR A 102 18.49 -3.15 17.71
C THR A 102 19.19 -1.93 17.13
N TYR A 103 18.44 -0.87 16.78
CA TYR A 103 18.96 0.36 16.19
C TYR A 103 18.41 1.61 16.89
N PRO A 104 18.92 1.96 18.08
CA PRO A 104 18.35 3.01 18.94
C PRO A 104 18.44 4.44 18.37
N GLN A 105 19.27 4.67 17.36
CA GLN A 105 19.47 5.98 16.72
C GLN A 105 18.92 6.03 15.30
N ALA A 106 18.37 4.91 14.78
CA ALA A 106 17.87 4.86 13.42
C ALA A 106 16.45 5.40 13.34
N MET A 107 16.16 6.06 12.22
CA MET A 107 14.82 6.45 11.81
C MET A 107 14.28 5.40 10.84
N ILE A 108 12.98 5.12 10.93
CA ILE A 108 12.31 4.27 9.95
C ILE A 108 12.06 5.10 8.70
N THR A 109 12.47 4.60 7.54
CA THR A 109 12.19 5.21 6.23
C THR A 109 11.00 4.56 5.55
N SER A 110 10.83 3.24 5.69
CA SER A 110 9.68 2.52 5.14
C SER A 110 9.23 1.36 6.03
N VAL A 111 7.93 1.06 5.99
CA VAL A 111 7.31 -0.09 6.66
C VAL A 111 6.34 -0.79 5.71
N GLU A 112 6.55 -2.08 5.50
CA GLU A 112 5.66 -2.94 4.73
C GLU A 112 5.15 -4.10 5.58
N LYS A 113 3.87 -4.45 5.42
CA LYS A 113 3.24 -5.65 6.00
C LYS A 113 3.29 -6.79 5.00
N GLU A 114 4.05 -7.83 5.31
CA GLU A 114 4.15 -9.05 4.49
C GLU A 114 3.67 -10.26 5.28
N TRP A 115 2.57 -10.88 4.84
CA TRP A 115 2.00 -12.10 5.44
C TRP A 115 1.86 -12.07 6.98
N GLY A 116 1.50 -10.91 7.53
CA GLY A 116 1.33 -10.72 8.98
C GLY A 116 2.62 -10.36 9.73
N ASN A 117 3.75 -10.23 9.03
CA ASN A 117 5.03 -9.74 9.55
C ASN A 117 5.32 -8.33 9.02
N TYR A 118 6.45 -7.78 9.45
CA TYR A 118 6.88 -6.43 9.12
C TYR A 118 8.26 -6.46 8.49
N LYS A 119 8.37 -5.85 7.30
CA LYS A 119 9.63 -5.46 6.68
C LYS A 119 9.83 -3.98 6.94
N ILE A 120 10.95 -3.62 7.59
CA ILE A 120 11.20 -2.27 8.09
C ILE A 120 12.54 -1.79 7.56
N LYS A 121 12.52 -0.73 6.75
CA LYS A 121 13.73 -0.07 6.26
C LYS A 121 14.11 1.09 7.16
N LEU A 122 15.40 1.24 7.40
CA LEU A 122 15.98 2.26 8.26
C LEU A 122 16.86 3.21 7.45
N ASN A 123 17.05 4.42 7.97
CA ASN A 123 17.87 5.47 7.34
C ASN A 123 19.38 5.15 7.28
N ASN A 124 19.83 4.05 7.89
CA ASN A 124 21.20 3.53 7.80
C ASN A 124 21.33 2.38 6.79
N MET A 125 20.38 2.27 5.85
CA MET A 125 20.31 1.22 4.82
C MET A 125 20.06 -0.19 5.38
N MET A 126 19.70 -0.33 6.64
CA MET A 126 19.34 -1.63 7.19
C MET A 126 17.86 -1.92 6.92
N GLU A 127 17.59 -3.14 6.46
CA GLU A 127 16.27 -3.72 6.37
C GLU A 127 16.11 -4.81 7.44
N MET A 128 15.02 -4.74 8.20
CA MET A 128 14.70 -5.68 9.27
C MET A 128 13.41 -6.43 8.96
N PHE A 129 13.42 -7.75 9.16
CA PHE A 129 12.24 -8.60 9.10
C PHE A 129 11.83 -8.99 10.52
N ILE A 130 10.63 -8.57 10.94
CA ILE A 130 10.14 -8.75 12.31
C ILE A 130 8.76 -9.40 12.28
N SER A 131 8.56 -10.46 13.04
CA SER A 131 7.25 -11.09 13.18
C SER A 131 6.25 -10.21 13.93
N SER A 132 4.95 -10.50 13.80
CA SER A 132 3.88 -9.75 14.49
C SER A 132 4.01 -9.72 16.02
N ASP A 133 4.63 -10.73 16.63
CA ASP A 133 4.90 -10.78 18.07
C ASP A 133 6.14 -9.98 18.50
N GLY A 134 6.88 -9.41 17.54
CA GLY A 134 8.08 -8.62 17.76
C GLY A 134 9.41 -9.38 17.66
N SER A 135 9.41 -10.67 17.32
CA SER A 135 10.65 -11.43 17.16
C SER A 135 11.42 -11.00 15.89
N LEU A 136 12.72 -10.72 16.02
CA LEU A 136 13.58 -10.44 14.87
C LEU A 136 13.86 -11.73 14.10
N MET A 137 13.36 -11.81 12.87
CA MET A 137 13.54 -12.98 11.99
C MET A 137 14.81 -12.89 11.15
N GLY A 138 15.21 -11.68 10.77
CA GLY A 138 16.39 -11.45 9.95
C GLY A 138 16.63 -9.96 9.72
N GLN A 139 17.80 -9.65 9.19
CA GLN A 139 18.15 -8.30 8.74
C GLN A 139 19.20 -8.38 7.62
N GLN A 140 19.16 -7.43 6.69
CA GLN A 140 20.11 -7.31 5.60
C GLN A 140 20.31 -5.83 5.25
N PHE A 141 21.39 -5.51 4.54
CA PHE A 141 21.48 -4.20 3.92
C PHE A 141 20.53 -4.16 2.72
N ASP A 142 19.89 -3.01 2.53
CA ASP A 142 19.14 -2.68 1.32
C ASP A 142 20.16 -2.47 0.19
N ASP A 143 20.03 -3.25 -0.89
CA ASP A 143 20.95 -3.26 -2.04
C ASP A 143 20.62 -2.16 -3.06
#